data_AF-A0A2E6XWM1-F1
#
_entry.id   AF-A0A2E6XWM1-F1
#
_cell.length_a   1.000
_cell.length_b   1.000
_cell.length_c   1.000
_cell.angle_alpha   90.00
_cell.angle_beta   90.00
_cell.angle_gamma   90.00
#
_symmetry.space_group_name_H-M   'P 1'
#
loop_
_entity.id
_entity.type
_entity.pdbx_description
1 polymer ?
#
loop_
_entity_poly.entity_id
_entity_poly.type
_entity_poly.pdbx_seq_one_letter_code
_entity_poly.pdbx_strand_id
1 'polypeptide(L)'
;MRNQTNYIYTDANRNELFKKTRVDKEDGSKSFYFEQSNGLKNMDGIDLILYRLPYLLKGIAAQETIFLVEGEKDVDKLMSKAIRSKTVIIATTSPGTLTWRTEWTDLLKNSNVVILYDYDKTGLKRKELLCSELYGKVKSLKVVDLPGNKYQEKHGPDITDWLNNGHTIAELLELVLHTPTYLPPGKLRTVSAEDLLTLQLPEREMLLMPFLPSQGLVLIVAKRGVGKTHIALGIAYAIASGGTFLNWTAPTPKRVLYLDGEMPAILMQERLQMLESMNQTKAAQQHLQIITPDLQEQAMPDLSTEHGRSMLEEYLINSDLIIIDNISCLFRSSSENEADSWQQAQEWALDLRRRGKSILFVHHAGKSGLQRGTSKREDILDSVLILKHPDDYKPEEGARFEISFSKARHFTGDDAKPFQAQLIYENEVYSWYISDTPENETIKQIANLKKEGNTIKEIEREMKLTKAQVELRLRKAKEHGLL
;
A
#
# COMPACT_ATOMS: atom_id res chain seq x y z
N MET A 1 -3.84 -47.58 17.37
CA MET A 1 -5.14 -47.61 16.65
C MET A 1 -5.15 -46.44 15.69
N ARG A 2 -5.41 -46.66 14.39
CA ARG A 2 -5.51 -45.56 13.42
C ARG A 2 -6.73 -44.72 13.79
N ASN A 3 -6.56 -43.42 14.01
CA ASN A 3 -7.69 -42.53 14.28
C ASN A 3 -8.44 -42.32 12.95
N GLN A 4 -9.73 -42.61 12.93
CA GLN A 4 -10.57 -42.49 11.74
C GLN A 4 -11.70 -41.51 12.00
N THR A 5 -11.94 -40.62 11.05
CA THR A 5 -13.08 -39.68 11.08
C THR A 5 -13.93 -39.90 9.84
N ASN A 6 -15.23 -40.06 10.03
CA ASN A 6 -16.19 -40.29 8.95
C ASN A 6 -17.03 -39.03 8.70
N TYR A 7 -17.04 -38.56 7.46
CA TYR A 7 -17.91 -37.48 7.00
C TYR A 7 -19.01 -38.07 6.13
N ILE A 8 -20.25 -38.05 6.64
CA ILE A 8 -21.40 -38.71 6.01
C ILE A 8 -22.15 -37.72 5.11
N TYR A 9 -22.35 -38.10 3.86
CA TYR A 9 -23.12 -37.35 2.87
C TYR A 9 -24.53 -37.93 2.79
N THR A 10 -25.53 -37.08 3.05
CA THR A 10 -26.94 -37.47 3.10
C THR A 10 -27.78 -36.67 2.12
N ASP A 11 -28.78 -37.33 1.52
CA ASP A 11 -29.77 -36.66 0.67
C ASP A 11 -30.65 -35.68 1.46
N ALA A 12 -31.56 -34.96 0.78
CA ALA A 12 -32.47 -34.01 1.42
C ALA A 12 -33.35 -34.64 2.53
N ASN A 13 -33.62 -35.95 2.46
CA ASN A 13 -34.41 -36.72 3.42
C ASN A 13 -33.55 -37.32 4.55
N ARG A 14 -32.24 -37.04 4.57
CA ARG A 14 -31.24 -37.54 5.52
C ARG A 14 -30.88 -39.02 5.34
N ASN A 15 -31.16 -39.61 4.18
CA ASN A 15 -30.67 -40.95 3.86
C ASN A 15 -29.19 -40.88 3.51
N GLU A 16 -28.38 -41.80 4.04
CA GLU A 16 -26.95 -41.90 3.72
C GLU A 16 -26.75 -42.36 2.27
N LEU A 17 -26.02 -41.56 1.49
CA LEU A 17 -25.62 -41.93 0.12
C LEU A 17 -24.22 -42.53 0.13
N PHE A 18 -23.28 -41.83 0.77
CA PHE A 18 -21.89 -42.25 0.89
C PHE A 18 -21.22 -41.53 2.07
N LYS A 19 -20.03 -42.00 2.45
CA LYS A 19 -19.17 -41.33 3.41
C LYS A 19 -17.76 -41.19 2.88
N LYS A 20 -17.07 -40.15 3.33
CA LYS A 20 -15.63 -39.96 3.14
C LYS A 20 -14.95 -40.24 4.47
N THR A 21 -14.05 -41.20 4.49
CA THR A 21 -13.30 -41.56 5.69
C THR A 21 -11.90 -40.97 5.60
N ARG A 22 -11.54 -40.15 6.59
CA ARG A 22 -10.16 -39.72 6.84
C ARG A 22 -9.49 -40.71 7.78
N VAL A 23 -8.30 -41.16 7.41
CA VAL A 23 -7.43 -41.98 8.25
C VAL A 23 -6.16 -41.22 8.53
N ASP A 24 -5.93 -40.89 9.81
CA ASP A 24 -4.67 -40.31 10.27
C ASP A 24 -3.69 -41.44 10.58
N LYS A 25 -2.50 -41.38 9.97
CA LYS A 25 -1.42 -42.34 10.15
C LYS A 25 -0.45 -41.86 11.23
N GLU A 26 0.30 -42.81 11.80
CA GLU A 26 1.26 -42.54 12.87
C GLU A 26 2.43 -41.66 12.42
N ASP A 27 2.74 -41.66 11.12
CA ASP A 27 3.76 -40.79 10.50
C ASP A 27 3.28 -39.34 10.27
N GLY A 28 2.07 -39.00 10.75
CA GLY A 28 1.45 -37.69 10.55
C GLY A 28 0.82 -37.49 9.18
N SER A 29 0.95 -38.44 8.25
CA SER A 29 0.26 -38.38 6.97
C SER A 29 -1.21 -38.75 7.09
N LYS A 30 -2.03 -38.27 6.15
CA LYS A 30 -3.46 -38.54 6.09
C LYS A 30 -3.83 -39.20 4.76
N SER A 31 -4.77 -40.12 4.79
CA SER A 31 -5.37 -40.71 3.59
C SER A 31 -6.89 -40.62 3.64
N PHE A 32 -7.50 -40.54 2.47
CA PHE A 32 -8.95 -40.43 2.32
C PHE A 32 -9.45 -41.51 1.38
N TYR A 33 -10.60 -42.09 1.70
CA TYR A 33 -11.33 -42.97 0.78
C TYR A 33 -12.83 -42.73 0.92
N PHE A 34 -13.56 -43.09 -0.12
CA PHE A 34 -15.01 -43.02 -0.15
C PHE A 34 -15.62 -44.42 -0.06
N GLU A 35 -16.77 -44.51 0.57
CA GLU A 35 -17.56 -45.73 0.70
C GLU A 35 -19.05 -45.38 0.55
N GLN A 36 -19.75 -46.08 -0.32
CA GLN A 36 -21.20 -45.96 -0.49
C GLN A 36 -21.93 -46.54 0.73
N SER A 37 -23.20 -46.19 0.92
CA SER A 37 -24.02 -46.73 2.02
C SER A 37 -24.19 -48.26 1.98
N ASN A 38 -24.04 -48.88 0.81
CA ASN A 38 -24.04 -50.34 0.64
C ASN A 38 -22.67 -51.02 0.90
N GLY A 39 -21.63 -50.25 1.26
CA GLY A 39 -20.28 -50.74 1.55
C GLY A 39 -19.32 -50.80 0.35
N LEU A 40 -19.75 -50.43 -0.86
CA LEU A 40 -18.86 -50.36 -2.03
C LEU A 40 -17.86 -49.21 -1.91
N LYS A 41 -16.59 -49.45 -2.23
CA LYS A 41 -15.49 -48.46 -2.14
C LYS A 41 -15.21 -47.74 -3.46
N ASN A 42 -16.26 -47.31 -4.15
CA ASN A 42 -16.19 -46.48 -5.35
C ASN A 42 -17.35 -45.48 -5.36
N MET A 43 -17.34 -44.52 -6.29
CA MET A 43 -18.40 -43.51 -6.43
C MET A 43 -19.24 -43.72 -7.69
N ASP A 44 -19.19 -44.91 -8.29
CA ASP A 44 -19.89 -45.20 -9.53
C ASP A 44 -21.40 -45.29 -9.27
N GLY A 45 -22.19 -44.57 -10.06
CA GLY A 45 -23.65 -44.54 -9.95
C GLY A 45 -24.18 -43.76 -8.73
N ILE A 46 -23.33 -43.01 -8.03
CA ILE A 46 -23.75 -42.18 -6.89
C ILE A 46 -23.78 -40.71 -7.27
N ASP A 47 -24.89 -40.05 -6.93
CA ASP A 47 -25.01 -38.60 -7.04
C ASP A 47 -24.11 -37.92 -6.00
N LEU A 48 -23.06 -37.24 -6.48
CA LEU A 48 -22.20 -36.45 -5.60
C LEU A 48 -22.93 -35.17 -5.17
N ILE A 49 -23.12 -35.06 -3.86
CA ILE A 49 -23.79 -33.93 -3.23
C ILE A 49 -22.82 -33.12 -2.36
N LEU A 50 -23.21 -31.88 -2.05
CA LEU A 50 -22.50 -31.05 -1.10
C LEU A 50 -22.66 -31.57 0.34
N TYR A 51 -21.64 -31.39 1.17
CA TYR A 51 -21.65 -31.85 2.55
C TYR A 51 -22.74 -31.13 3.36
N ARG A 52 -23.41 -31.86 4.26
CA ARG A 52 -24.55 -31.35 5.06
C ARG A 52 -25.72 -30.78 4.22
N LEU A 53 -26.01 -31.37 3.06
CA LEU A 53 -27.07 -30.93 2.14
C LEU A 53 -28.42 -30.56 2.81
N PRO A 54 -29.00 -31.35 3.74
CA PRO A 54 -30.26 -30.96 4.40
C PRO A 54 -30.20 -29.64 5.15
N TYR A 55 -29.06 -29.32 5.76
CA TYR A 55 -28.86 -28.08 6.50
C TYR A 55 -28.58 -26.92 5.54
N LEU A 56 -27.81 -27.17 4.47
CA LEU A 56 -27.61 -26.23 3.39
C LEU A 56 -28.94 -25.78 2.77
N LEU A 57 -29.83 -26.72 2.44
CA LEU A 57 -31.16 -26.42 1.86
C LEU A 57 -32.00 -25.53 2.78
N LYS A 58 -31.96 -25.77 4.10
CA LYS A 58 -32.63 -24.91 5.09
C LYS A 58 -32.05 -23.50 5.10
N GLY A 59 -30.71 -23.38 5.06
CA GLY A 59 -30.02 -22.10 4.99
C GLY A 59 -30.38 -21.30 3.74
N ILE A 60 -30.40 -21.96 2.58
CA ILE A 60 -30.80 -21.34 1.31
C ILE A 60 -32.26 -20.84 1.38
N ALA A 61 -33.18 -21.66 1.90
CA ALA A 61 -34.58 -21.29 2.05
C ALA A 61 -34.77 -20.09 3.00
N ALA A 62 -33.93 -19.98 4.04
CA ALA A 62 -33.91 -18.86 4.98
C ALA A 62 -33.11 -17.63 4.49
N GLN A 63 -32.55 -17.68 3.28
CA GLN A 63 -31.67 -16.63 2.70
C GLN A 63 -30.43 -16.31 3.55
N GLU A 64 -29.96 -17.30 4.31
CA GLU A 64 -28.73 -17.18 5.08
C GLU A 64 -27.50 -17.16 4.16
N THR A 65 -26.41 -16.57 4.64
CA THR A 65 -25.11 -16.62 3.96
C THR A 65 -24.53 -18.02 4.01
N ILE A 66 -24.08 -18.53 2.85
CA ILE A 66 -23.50 -19.85 2.68
C ILE A 66 -21.98 -19.75 2.63
N PHE A 67 -21.30 -20.38 3.59
CA PHE A 67 -19.86 -20.47 3.67
C PHE A 67 -19.37 -21.73 2.95
N LEU A 68 -18.60 -21.55 1.88
CA LEU A 68 -17.86 -22.59 1.19
C LEU A 68 -16.45 -22.63 1.75
N VAL A 69 -16.08 -23.78 2.34
CA VAL A 69 -14.73 -24.04 2.88
C VAL A 69 -14.07 -25.17 2.09
N GLU A 70 -12.79 -25.45 2.35
CA GLU A 70 -12.06 -26.50 1.63
C GLU A 70 -12.49 -27.91 2.06
N GLY A 71 -12.49 -28.20 3.37
CA GLY A 71 -12.70 -29.55 3.90
C GLY A 71 -13.90 -29.71 4.83
N GLU A 72 -14.34 -30.97 5.02
CA GLU A 72 -15.45 -31.30 5.92
C GLU A 72 -15.10 -31.01 7.39
N LYS A 73 -13.83 -31.13 7.77
CA LYS A 73 -13.30 -30.75 9.08
C LYS A 73 -13.58 -29.26 9.38
N ASP A 74 -13.38 -28.40 8.40
CA ASP A 74 -13.58 -26.95 8.54
C ASP A 74 -15.05 -26.60 8.65
N VAL A 75 -15.90 -27.29 7.88
CA VAL A 75 -17.36 -27.19 8.00
C VAL A 75 -17.77 -27.51 9.44
N ASP A 76 -17.32 -28.65 9.96
CA ASP A 76 -17.68 -29.10 11.31
C ASP A 76 -17.14 -28.18 12.39
N LYS A 77 -15.90 -27.69 12.25
CA LYS A 77 -15.31 -26.73 13.19
C LYS A 77 -16.09 -25.43 13.22
N LEU A 78 -16.37 -24.85 12.06
CA LEU A 78 -17.10 -23.59 11.93
C LEU A 78 -18.51 -23.71 12.51
N MET A 79 -19.22 -24.78 12.15
CA MET A 79 -20.55 -25.11 12.70
C MET A 79 -20.52 -25.29 14.22
N SER A 80 -19.52 -25.99 14.76
CA SER A 80 -19.42 -26.22 16.21
C SER A 80 -19.21 -24.93 17.00
N LYS A 81 -18.39 -24.00 16.47
CA LYS A 81 -18.13 -22.69 17.08
C LYS A 81 -19.38 -21.81 17.00
N ALA A 82 -20.07 -21.81 15.85
CA ALA A 82 -21.32 -21.08 15.64
C ALA A 82 -22.42 -21.54 16.62
N ILE A 83 -22.58 -22.85 16.81
CA ILE A 83 -23.53 -23.41 17.80
C ILE A 83 -23.19 -22.94 19.21
N ARG A 84 -21.90 -22.97 19.60
CA ARG A 84 -21.46 -22.52 20.93
C ARG A 84 -21.70 -21.02 21.15
N SER A 85 -21.52 -20.20 20.12
CA SER A 85 -21.79 -18.76 20.17
C SER A 85 -23.25 -18.39 19.91
N LYS A 86 -24.13 -19.38 19.71
CA LYS A 86 -25.55 -19.18 19.33
C LYS A 86 -25.72 -18.30 18.08
N THR A 87 -24.79 -18.43 17.14
CA THR A 87 -24.79 -17.71 15.87
C THR A 87 -25.21 -18.66 14.75
N VAL A 88 -26.05 -18.20 13.83
CA VAL A 88 -26.41 -18.98 12.65
C VAL A 88 -25.26 -18.88 11.64
N ILE A 89 -24.70 -20.03 11.28
CA ILE A 89 -23.78 -20.18 10.15
C ILE A 89 -24.26 -21.37 9.33
N ILE A 90 -24.21 -21.24 8.01
CA ILE A 90 -24.45 -22.33 7.07
C ILE A 90 -23.13 -22.58 6.33
N ALA A 91 -22.49 -23.72 6.61
CA ALA A 91 -21.22 -24.08 5.98
C ALA A 91 -21.33 -25.42 5.23
N THR A 92 -20.62 -25.52 4.10
CA THR A 92 -20.59 -26.71 3.28
C THR A 92 -19.27 -26.82 2.50
N THR A 93 -19.00 -27.99 1.93
CA THR A 93 -17.90 -28.22 1.00
C THR A 93 -18.30 -29.29 -0.03
N SER A 94 -17.56 -29.35 -1.14
CA SER A 94 -17.64 -30.40 -2.13
C SER A 94 -16.79 -31.62 -1.72
N PRO A 95 -17.15 -32.85 -2.12
CA PRO A 95 -16.37 -34.05 -1.80
C PRO A 95 -14.89 -33.99 -2.25
N GLY A 96 -14.62 -33.30 -3.37
CA GLY A 96 -13.29 -33.09 -3.93
C GLY A 96 -12.81 -31.63 -3.87
N THR A 97 -11.49 -31.44 -3.81
CA THR A 97 -10.85 -30.12 -3.65
C THR A 97 -10.77 -29.29 -4.93
N LEU A 98 -10.49 -29.90 -6.09
CA LEU A 98 -10.29 -29.19 -7.37
C LEU A 98 -11.35 -29.56 -8.42
N THR A 99 -12.50 -30.05 -7.99
CA THR A 99 -13.63 -30.38 -8.86
C THR A 99 -14.88 -29.67 -8.38
N TRP A 100 -15.63 -29.09 -9.32
CA TRP A 100 -16.90 -28.42 -9.08
C TRP A 100 -17.91 -28.85 -10.13
N ARG A 101 -19.15 -29.08 -9.72
CA ARG A 101 -20.24 -29.54 -10.59
C ARG A 101 -21.25 -28.42 -10.81
N THR A 102 -21.78 -28.31 -12.03
CA THR A 102 -22.75 -27.27 -12.41
C THR A 102 -24.00 -27.30 -11.53
N GLU A 103 -24.45 -28.50 -11.15
CA GLU A 103 -25.64 -28.71 -10.31
C GLU A 103 -25.47 -28.06 -8.91
N TRP A 104 -24.24 -27.95 -8.40
CA TRP A 104 -23.96 -27.28 -7.14
C TRP A 104 -24.01 -25.76 -7.29
N THR A 105 -23.62 -25.23 -8.44
CA THR A 105 -23.83 -23.81 -8.77
C THR A 105 -25.32 -23.49 -8.88
N ASP A 106 -26.08 -24.33 -9.58
CA ASP A 106 -27.53 -24.16 -9.73
C ASP A 106 -28.25 -24.18 -8.38
N LEU A 107 -27.83 -25.07 -7.47
CA LEU A 107 -28.31 -25.11 -6.09
C LEU A 107 -28.08 -23.78 -5.34
N LEU A 108 -26.97 -23.09 -5.61
CA LEU A 108 -26.56 -21.86 -4.92
C LEU A 108 -26.98 -20.56 -5.62
N LYS A 109 -27.71 -20.64 -6.75
CA LYS A 109 -27.97 -19.52 -7.67
C LYS A 109 -28.52 -18.24 -7.01
N ASN A 110 -29.33 -18.37 -5.97
CA ASN A 110 -29.96 -17.22 -5.29
C ASN A 110 -29.35 -16.90 -3.92
N SER A 111 -28.21 -17.52 -3.60
CA SER A 111 -27.59 -17.45 -2.27
C SER A 111 -26.50 -16.39 -2.21
N ASN A 112 -26.30 -15.80 -1.02
CA ASN A 112 -25.08 -15.06 -0.71
C ASN A 112 -24.00 -16.08 -0.35
N VAL A 113 -22.90 -16.12 -1.10
CA VAL A 113 -21.84 -17.12 -0.92
C VAL A 113 -20.55 -16.45 -0.47
N VAL A 114 -19.92 -17.02 0.55
CA VAL A 114 -18.60 -16.63 1.07
C VAL A 114 -17.65 -17.80 0.86
N ILE A 115 -16.53 -17.57 0.19
CA ILE A 115 -15.44 -18.53 0.05
C ILE A 115 -14.41 -18.25 1.15
N LEU A 116 -14.12 -19.27 1.97
CA LEU A 116 -12.94 -19.37 2.82
C LEU A 116 -12.04 -20.45 2.24
N TYR A 117 -10.75 -20.15 2.11
CA TYR A 117 -9.81 -21.02 1.41
C TYR A 117 -8.54 -21.24 2.24
N ASP A 118 -7.90 -22.38 2.03
CA ASP A 118 -6.62 -22.70 2.69
C ASP A 118 -5.53 -21.83 2.07
N TYR A 119 -4.67 -21.21 2.89
CA TYR A 119 -3.66 -20.29 2.37
C TYR A 119 -2.41 -21.01 1.86
N ASP A 120 -2.61 -21.89 0.88
CA ASP A 120 -1.58 -22.59 0.13
C ASP A 120 -1.87 -22.67 -1.38
N LYS A 121 -0.95 -23.28 -2.11
CA LYS A 121 -1.02 -23.44 -3.57
C LYS A 121 -2.29 -24.15 -4.05
N THR A 122 -2.81 -25.13 -3.30
CA THR A 122 -4.01 -25.89 -3.69
C THR A 122 -5.27 -25.11 -3.36
N GLY A 123 -5.32 -24.50 -2.17
CA GLY A 123 -6.42 -23.64 -1.76
C GLY A 123 -6.58 -22.42 -2.67
N LEU A 124 -5.49 -21.81 -3.12
CA LEU A 124 -5.53 -20.72 -4.12
C LEU A 124 -6.13 -21.17 -5.46
N LYS A 125 -5.79 -22.35 -5.96
CA LYS A 125 -6.39 -22.91 -7.19
C LYS A 125 -7.87 -23.23 -7.00
N ARG A 126 -8.24 -23.78 -5.84
CA ARG A 126 -9.65 -24.05 -5.50
C ARG A 126 -10.45 -22.74 -5.45
N LYS A 127 -9.91 -21.71 -4.80
CA LYS A 127 -10.49 -20.37 -4.75
C LYS A 127 -10.77 -19.85 -6.16
N GLU A 128 -9.79 -19.90 -7.06
CA GLU A 128 -9.96 -19.45 -8.46
C GLU A 128 -11.05 -20.23 -9.20
N LEU A 129 -11.07 -21.56 -9.06
CA LEU A 129 -12.11 -22.42 -9.63
C LEU A 129 -13.50 -22.02 -9.15
N LEU A 130 -13.70 -21.92 -7.83
CA LEU A 130 -14.99 -21.54 -7.25
C LEU A 130 -15.41 -20.13 -7.68
N CYS A 131 -14.47 -19.19 -7.73
CA CYS A 131 -14.74 -17.85 -8.24
C CYS A 131 -15.23 -17.87 -9.69
N SER A 132 -14.58 -18.64 -10.59
CA SER A 132 -15.02 -18.75 -11.98
C SER A 132 -16.39 -19.43 -12.11
N GLU A 133 -16.68 -20.39 -11.24
CA GLU A 133 -17.93 -21.15 -11.32
C GLU A 133 -19.12 -20.40 -10.74
N LEU A 134 -18.91 -19.53 -9.76
CA LEU A 134 -19.99 -18.88 -9.02
C LEU A 134 -20.18 -17.40 -9.40
N TYR A 135 -19.15 -16.71 -9.89
CA TYR A 135 -19.25 -15.29 -10.22
C TYR A 135 -20.33 -15.02 -11.28
N GLY A 136 -21.24 -14.09 -10.98
CA GLY A 136 -22.38 -13.75 -11.84
C GLY A 136 -23.49 -14.81 -11.89
N LYS A 137 -23.33 -15.93 -11.18
CA LYS A 137 -24.32 -17.03 -11.12
C LYS A 137 -24.99 -17.16 -9.75
N VAL A 138 -24.38 -16.62 -8.68
CA VAL A 138 -24.97 -16.52 -7.34
C VAL A 138 -25.39 -15.08 -7.01
N LYS A 139 -26.25 -14.88 -6.01
CA LYS A 139 -26.76 -13.53 -5.62
C LYS A 139 -25.63 -12.57 -5.22
N SER A 140 -24.69 -13.05 -4.42
CA SER A 140 -23.45 -12.32 -4.11
C SER A 140 -22.33 -13.30 -3.85
N LEU A 141 -21.12 -12.98 -4.28
CA LEU A 141 -19.93 -13.77 -3.99
C LEU A 141 -18.94 -12.92 -3.22
N LYS A 142 -18.43 -13.39 -2.10
CA LYS A 142 -17.31 -12.78 -1.36
C LYS A 142 -16.21 -13.82 -1.19
N VAL A 143 -14.97 -13.36 -1.22
CA VAL A 143 -13.77 -14.17 -0.95
C VAL A 143 -13.07 -13.49 0.20
N VAL A 144 -12.94 -14.19 1.32
CA VAL A 144 -12.43 -13.60 2.57
C VAL A 144 -11.02 -14.11 2.82
N ASP A 145 -10.08 -13.17 2.89
CA ASP A 145 -8.73 -13.43 3.37
C ASP A 145 -8.76 -13.42 4.91
N LEU A 146 -8.22 -14.46 5.55
CA LEU A 146 -8.16 -14.56 7.01
C LEU A 146 -6.90 -13.86 7.54
N PRO A 147 -7.02 -12.72 8.26
CA PRO A 147 -5.85 -11.95 8.70
C PRO A 147 -4.94 -12.75 9.63
N GLY A 148 -3.63 -12.51 9.52
CA GLY A 148 -2.61 -13.19 10.35
C GLY A 148 -2.13 -14.53 9.80
N ASN A 149 -2.85 -15.13 8.84
CA ASN A 149 -2.39 -16.33 8.15
C ASN A 149 -1.21 -16.01 7.23
N LYS A 150 -0.19 -16.90 7.24
CA LYS A 150 0.98 -16.81 6.35
C LYS A 150 0.89 -17.88 5.28
N TYR A 151 1.22 -17.52 4.04
CA TYR A 151 1.22 -18.44 2.91
C TYR A 151 2.23 -19.58 3.14
N GLN A 152 1.84 -20.79 2.75
CA GLN A 152 2.71 -21.96 2.71
C GLN A 152 2.57 -22.68 1.36
N GLU A 153 3.63 -23.27 0.82
CA GLU A 153 3.55 -24.02 -0.44
C GLU A 153 2.62 -25.24 -0.36
N LYS A 154 2.49 -25.84 0.82
CA LYS A 154 1.62 -26.98 1.12
C LYS A 154 1.12 -26.89 2.55
N HIS A 155 -0.11 -27.32 2.79
CA HIS A 155 -0.70 -27.38 4.13
C HIS A 155 -0.76 -26.01 4.80
N GLY A 156 -1.17 -25.02 4.01
CA GLY A 156 -1.35 -23.66 4.50
C GLY A 156 -2.46 -23.59 5.55
N PRO A 157 -2.46 -22.53 6.36
CA PRO A 157 -3.45 -22.35 7.41
C PRO A 157 -4.87 -22.21 6.83
N ASP A 158 -5.83 -22.84 7.50
CA ASP A 158 -7.25 -22.87 7.15
C ASP A 158 -8.11 -22.07 8.15
N ILE A 159 -9.44 -22.09 8.00
CA ILE A 159 -10.36 -21.46 8.97
C ILE A 159 -10.34 -22.15 10.33
N THR A 160 -10.03 -23.45 10.39
CA THR A 160 -9.89 -24.16 11.66
C THR A 160 -8.70 -23.63 12.45
N ASP A 161 -7.56 -23.42 11.80
CA ASP A 161 -6.35 -22.88 12.41
C ASP A 161 -6.57 -21.44 12.90
N TRP A 162 -7.21 -20.61 12.07
CA TRP A 162 -7.57 -19.24 12.45
C TRP A 162 -8.45 -19.20 13.72
N LEU A 163 -9.49 -20.04 13.79
CA LEU A 163 -10.35 -20.16 14.97
C LEU A 163 -9.66 -20.81 16.19
N ASN A 164 -8.58 -21.56 15.99
CA ASN A 164 -7.76 -22.12 17.07
C ASN A 164 -6.78 -21.09 17.64
N ASN A 165 -6.37 -20.09 16.84
CA ASN A 165 -5.51 -18.98 17.26
C ASN A 165 -6.26 -17.92 18.11
N GLY A 166 -7.48 -18.21 18.54
CA GLY A 166 -8.25 -17.36 19.47
C GLY A 166 -9.35 -16.53 18.80
N HIS A 167 -9.38 -16.49 17.46
CA HIS A 167 -10.38 -15.72 16.73
C HIS A 167 -11.81 -16.25 16.88
N THR A 168 -12.79 -15.36 16.69
CA THR A 168 -14.20 -15.64 16.96
C THR A 168 -15.08 -15.65 15.71
N ILE A 169 -16.28 -16.23 15.83
CA ILE A 169 -17.30 -16.17 14.76
C ILE A 169 -17.77 -14.73 14.54
N ALA A 170 -17.81 -13.90 15.58
CA ALA A 170 -18.17 -12.50 15.46
C ALA A 170 -17.14 -11.74 14.61
N GLU A 171 -15.85 -11.94 14.87
CA GLU A 171 -14.76 -11.39 14.04
C GLU A 171 -14.85 -11.87 12.59
N LEU A 172 -15.17 -13.15 12.36
CA LEU A 172 -15.38 -13.66 10.99
C LEU A 172 -16.54 -12.95 10.28
N LEU A 173 -17.67 -12.74 10.97
CA LEU A 173 -18.82 -12.05 10.39
C LEU A 173 -18.52 -10.57 10.13
N GLU A 174 -17.75 -9.92 10.99
CA GLU A 174 -17.26 -8.56 10.78
C GLU A 174 -16.33 -8.49 9.55
N LEU A 175 -15.42 -9.46 9.39
CA LEU A 175 -14.59 -9.58 8.18
C LEU A 175 -15.46 -9.76 6.93
N VAL A 176 -16.47 -10.64 6.98
CA VAL A 176 -17.39 -10.86 5.85
C VAL A 176 -18.18 -9.60 5.53
N LEU A 177 -18.60 -8.83 6.53
CA LEU A 177 -19.33 -7.58 6.33
C LEU A 177 -18.49 -6.57 5.54
N HIS A 178 -17.23 -6.37 5.96
CA HIS A 178 -16.30 -5.43 5.33
C HIS A 178 -15.62 -5.97 4.07
N THR A 179 -15.67 -7.27 3.83
CA THR A 179 -15.20 -7.88 2.59
C THR A 179 -16.14 -7.46 1.45
N PRO A 180 -15.64 -6.81 0.40
CA PRO A 180 -16.51 -6.36 -0.66
C PRO A 180 -16.83 -7.52 -1.62
N THR A 181 -17.90 -7.38 -2.41
CA THR A 181 -18.28 -8.41 -3.40
C THR A 181 -17.14 -8.68 -4.37
N TYR A 182 -16.85 -9.96 -4.58
CA TYR A 182 -15.81 -10.45 -5.49
C TYR A 182 -16.05 -9.93 -6.90
N LEU A 183 -14.96 -9.46 -7.51
CA LEU A 183 -14.87 -9.12 -8.92
C LEU A 183 -13.68 -9.85 -9.51
N PRO A 184 -13.85 -10.56 -10.64
CA PRO A 184 -12.73 -11.22 -11.28
C PRO A 184 -11.73 -10.18 -11.80
N PRO A 185 -10.44 -10.57 -11.92
CA PRO A 185 -9.42 -9.72 -12.49
C PRO A 185 -9.88 -9.09 -13.82
N GLY A 186 -9.66 -7.78 -13.96
CA GLY A 186 -10.06 -7.01 -15.15
C GLY A 186 -11.52 -6.55 -15.19
N LYS A 187 -12.38 -6.92 -14.22
CA LYS A 187 -13.71 -6.32 -14.08
C LYS A 187 -13.65 -5.03 -13.25
N LEU A 188 -14.41 -4.03 -13.69
CA LEU A 188 -14.53 -2.76 -13.00
C LEU A 188 -15.62 -2.83 -11.94
N ARG A 189 -15.35 -2.27 -10.75
CA ARG A 189 -16.38 -1.99 -9.76
C ARG A 189 -17.05 -0.66 -10.09
N THR A 190 -18.36 -0.67 -10.22
CA THR A 190 -19.16 0.55 -10.21
C THR A 190 -19.74 0.74 -8.80
N VAL A 191 -19.86 2.00 -8.39
CA VAL A 191 -20.52 2.41 -7.15
C VAL A 191 -21.44 3.58 -7.53
N SER A 192 -22.68 3.56 -7.07
CA SER A 192 -23.59 4.67 -7.30
C SER A 192 -23.14 5.90 -6.51
N ALA A 193 -23.59 7.10 -6.89
CA ALA A 193 -23.28 8.30 -6.10
C ALA A 193 -23.82 8.20 -4.66
N GLU A 194 -24.99 7.58 -4.48
CA GLU A 194 -25.62 7.35 -3.18
C GLU A 194 -24.78 6.40 -2.30
N ASP A 195 -24.35 5.28 -2.89
CA ASP A 195 -23.48 4.34 -2.18
C ASP A 195 -22.15 5.01 -1.82
N LEU A 196 -21.55 5.75 -2.76
CA LEU A 196 -20.24 6.41 -2.54
C LEU A 196 -20.29 7.43 -1.40
N LEU A 197 -21.38 8.18 -1.27
CA LEU A 197 -21.57 9.16 -0.20
C LEU A 197 -21.74 8.51 1.18
N THR A 198 -22.19 7.26 1.23
CA THR A 198 -22.40 6.51 2.47
C THR A 198 -21.28 5.52 2.78
N LEU A 199 -20.31 5.36 1.86
CA LEU A 199 -19.12 4.55 2.08
C LEU A 199 -18.32 5.11 3.25
N GLN A 200 -18.05 4.26 4.23
CA GLN A 200 -17.08 4.53 5.29
C GLN A 200 -15.67 4.38 4.70
N LEU A 201 -15.13 5.49 4.20
CA LEU A 201 -13.76 5.57 3.70
C LEU A 201 -12.81 5.93 4.85
N PRO A 202 -11.58 5.38 4.88
CA PRO A 202 -10.59 5.74 5.88
C PRO A 202 -10.22 7.23 5.76
N GLU A 203 -9.91 7.86 6.90
CA GLU A 203 -9.43 9.24 6.91
C GLU A 203 -8.09 9.35 6.19
N ARG A 204 -7.94 10.41 5.39
CA ARG A 204 -6.70 10.68 4.67
C ARG A 204 -5.71 11.44 5.57
N GLU A 205 -5.07 10.71 6.47
CA GLU A 205 -4.06 11.23 7.39
C GLU A 205 -2.85 11.85 6.69
N MET A 206 -2.13 12.75 7.37
CA MET A 206 -0.84 13.28 6.90
C MET A 206 0.32 12.43 7.41
N LEU A 207 1.15 11.91 6.50
CA LEU A 207 2.44 11.29 6.86
C LEU A 207 3.45 12.38 7.20
N LEU A 208 3.49 13.44 6.39
CA LEU A 208 4.31 14.63 6.63
C LEU A 208 3.56 15.87 6.15
N MET A 209 3.30 16.79 7.09
CA MET A 209 2.62 18.03 6.78
C MET A 209 3.52 19.01 6.02
N PRO A 210 2.99 19.80 5.07
CA PRO A 210 1.60 19.81 4.57
C PRO A 210 1.42 19.00 3.27
N PHE A 211 2.47 18.34 2.76
CA PHE A 211 2.50 17.92 1.35
C PHE A 211 2.44 16.40 1.10
N LEU A 212 2.57 15.55 2.12
CA LEU A 212 2.58 14.09 1.97
C LEU A 212 1.44 13.44 2.78
N PRO A 213 0.23 13.32 2.20
CA PRO A 213 -0.87 12.57 2.79
C PRO A 213 -0.70 11.05 2.64
N SER A 214 -1.53 10.28 3.35
CA SER A 214 -1.72 8.85 3.11
C SER A 214 -2.27 8.63 1.70
N GLN A 215 -1.85 7.52 1.09
CA GLN A 215 -2.08 7.26 -0.34
C GLN A 215 -1.61 8.42 -1.23
N GLY A 216 -0.57 9.15 -0.78
CA GLY A 216 0.00 10.31 -1.46
C GLY A 216 1.12 9.93 -2.42
N LEU A 217 1.19 10.59 -3.57
CA LEU A 217 2.26 10.44 -4.55
C LEU A 217 3.05 11.75 -4.65
N VAL A 218 4.33 11.71 -4.27
CA VAL A 218 5.20 12.89 -4.22
C VAL A 218 6.44 12.67 -5.07
N LEU A 219 6.92 13.74 -5.70
CA LEU A 219 8.15 13.75 -6.48
C LEU A 219 9.10 14.84 -5.99
N ILE A 220 10.36 14.48 -5.77
CA ILE A 220 11.48 15.37 -5.55
C ILE A 220 12.29 15.46 -6.84
N VAL A 221 12.43 16.67 -7.38
CA VAL A 221 13.19 16.93 -8.61
C VAL A 221 14.32 17.91 -8.33
N ALA A 222 15.54 17.54 -8.70
CA ALA A 222 16.69 18.42 -8.63
C ALA A 222 17.80 18.00 -9.60
N LYS A 223 18.66 18.96 -9.98
CA LYS A 223 19.91 18.63 -10.69
C LYS A 223 20.80 17.70 -9.84
N ARG A 224 21.76 17.04 -10.49
CA ARG A 224 22.77 16.21 -9.80
C ARG A 224 23.56 17.08 -8.81
N GLY A 225 23.85 16.55 -7.63
CA GLY A 225 24.67 17.21 -6.61
C GLY A 225 23.95 18.20 -5.68
N VAL A 226 22.66 18.52 -5.92
CA VAL A 226 21.96 19.55 -5.14
C VAL A 226 21.67 19.13 -3.68
N GLY A 227 21.44 17.84 -3.42
CA GLY A 227 21.10 17.35 -2.07
C GLY A 227 19.82 16.54 -1.96
N LYS A 228 19.31 15.96 -3.06
CA LYS A 228 18.06 15.17 -3.07
C LYS A 228 18.01 14.09 -1.99
N THR A 229 19.06 13.28 -1.89
CA THR A 229 19.14 12.21 -0.88
C THR A 229 19.18 12.75 0.54
N HIS A 230 19.76 13.94 0.79
CA HIS A 230 19.69 14.57 2.12
C HIS A 230 18.24 14.89 2.50
N ILE A 231 17.48 15.47 1.58
CA ILE A 231 16.06 15.75 1.80
C ILE A 231 15.23 14.46 1.91
N ALA A 232 15.45 13.50 1.02
CA ALA A 232 14.72 12.24 1.05
C ALA A 232 14.95 11.46 2.36
N LEU A 233 16.20 11.37 2.83
CA LEU A 233 16.52 10.74 4.12
C LEU A 233 15.99 11.53 5.31
N GLY A 234 16.06 12.86 5.29
CA GLY A 234 15.50 13.69 6.36
C GLY A 234 13.98 13.54 6.49
N ILE A 235 13.27 13.50 5.35
CA ILE A 235 11.83 13.18 5.29
C ILE A 235 11.57 11.77 5.83
N ALA A 236 12.34 10.77 5.37
CA ALA A 236 12.21 9.39 5.83
C ALA A 236 12.34 9.28 7.35
N TYR A 237 13.35 9.96 7.90
CA TYR A 237 13.67 9.94 9.32
C TYR A 237 12.60 10.63 10.16
N ALA A 238 12.12 11.82 9.76
CA ALA A 238 11.03 12.51 10.45
C ALA A 238 9.75 11.66 10.47
N ILE A 239 9.38 11.05 9.35
CA ILE A 239 8.18 10.20 9.28
C ILE A 239 8.34 8.93 10.12
N ALA A 240 9.51 8.28 10.06
CA ALA A 240 9.78 7.08 10.85
C ALA A 240 9.80 7.34 12.36
N SER A 241 10.16 8.55 12.77
CA SER A 241 10.19 8.96 14.18
C SER A 241 8.94 9.68 14.68
N GLY A 242 8.04 10.15 13.80
CA GLY A 242 6.97 11.08 14.17
C GLY A 242 7.52 12.45 14.61
N GLY A 243 8.63 12.88 14.01
CA GLY A 243 9.37 14.08 14.36
C GLY A 243 9.24 15.21 13.34
N THR A 244 10.20 16.12 13.37
CA THR A 244 10.27 17.28 12.47
C THR A 244 11.47 17.21 11.56
N PHE A 245 11.33 17.67 10.32
CA PHE A 245 12.45 17.90 9.43
C PHE A 245 12.21 19.19 8.64
N LEU A 246 13.16 20.13 8.73
CA LEU A 246 13.00 21.49 8.25
C LEU A 246 11.71 22.12 8.82
N ASN A 247 10.86 22.67 7.95
CA ASN A 247 9.56 23.25 8.32
C ASN A 247 8.42 22.22 8.35
N TRP A 248 8.73 20.92 8.31
CA TRP A 248 7.74 19.86 8.17
C TRP A 248 7.66 19.00 9.41
N THR A 249 6.46 18.53 9.72
CA THR A 249 6.18 17.73 10.91
C THR A 249 5.42 16.47 10.53
N ALA A 250 5.86 15.33 11.05
CA ALA A 250 5.17 14.05 10.96
C ALA A 250 4.33 13.87 12.24
N PRO A 251 2.98 13.89 12.17
CA PRO A 251 2.14 13.86 13.37
C PRO A 251 2.29 12.59 14.21
N THR A 252 2.55 11.45 13.54
CA THR A 252 2.75 10.15 14.19
C THR A 252 3.84 9.36 13.46
N PRO A 253 4.57 8.46 14.15
CA PRO A 253 5.53 7.57 13.50
C PRO A 253 4.85 6.64 12.50
N LYS A 254 5.43 6.48 11.31
CA LYS A 254 4.96 5.55 10.25
C LYS A 254 6.11 4.69 9.74
N ARG A 255 5.80 3.52 9.20
CA ARG A 255 6.81 2.59 8.66
C ARG A 255 7.27 3.07 7.28
N VAL A 256 8.57 3.19 7.10
CA VAL A 256 9.19 3.73 5.88
C VAL A 256 10.14 2.69 5.30
N LEU A 257 9.96 2.39 4.02
CA LEU A 257 10.94 1.62 3.22
C LEU A 257 11.68 2.58 2.29
N TYR A 258 13.00 2.67 2.46
CA TYR A 258 13.88 3.44 1.62
C TYR A 258 14.61 2.53 0.64
N LEU A 259 14.38 2.72 -0.66
CA LEU A 259 15.06 2.00 -1.73
C LEU A 259 16.11 2.92 -2.34
N ASP A 260 17.37 2.65 -2.04
CA ASP A 260 18.52 3.31 -2.63
C ASP A 260 19.05 2.53 -3.83
N GLY A 261 19.34 3.23 -4.91
CA GLY A 261 19.85 2.66 -6.16
C GLY A 261 21.30 3.02 -6.48
N GLU A 262 21.96 3.91 -5.73
CA GLU A 262 23.27 4.43 -6.11
C GLU A 262 24.29 4.65 -4.98
N MET A 263 23.85 4.79 -3.72
CA MET A 263 24.73 5.22 -2.64
C MET A 263 25.57 4.07 -2.07
N PRO A 264 26.86 4.31 -1.77
CA PRO A 264 27.61 3.38 -0.95
C PRO A 264 27.02 3.24 0.45
N ALA A 265 26.96 2.01 0.98
CA ALA A 265 26.34 1.73 2.28
C ALA A 265 27.00 2.52 3.43
N ILE A 266 28.30 2.78 3.35
CA ILE A 266 29.02 3.58 4.35
C ILE A 266 28.53 5.02 4.41
N LEU A 267 28.27 5.66 3.26
CA LEU A 267 27.74 7.03 3.20
C LEU A 267 26.28 7.09 3.68
N MET A 268 25.51 6.02 3.41
CA MET A 268 24.15 5.88 3.96
C MET A 268 24.19 5.84 5.49
N GLN A 269 25.10 5.04 6.07
CA GLN A 269 25.28 4.93 7.52
C GLN A 269 25.67 6.27 8.15
N GLU A 270 26.67 6.97 7.58
CA GLU A 270 27.11 8.29 8.05
C GLU A 270 25.95 9.30 8.08
N ARG A 271 25.10 9.31 7.04
CA ARG A 271 23.95 10.22 6.96
C ARG A 271 22.85 9.90 7.97
N LEU A 272 22.62 8.62 8.27
CA LEU A 272 21.67 8.24 9.31
C LEU A 272 22.17 8.61 10.69
N GLN A 273 23.46 8.40 10.96
CA GLN A 273 24.09 8.84 12.22
C GLN A 273 24.00 10.35 12.40
N MET A 274 24.21 11.11 11.31
CA MET A 274 24.00 12.56 11.30
C MET A 274 22.55 12.96 11.63
N LEU A 275 21.55 12.31 11.04
CA LEU A 275 20.14 12.60 11.33
C LEU A 275 19.75 12.22 12.75
N GLU A 276 20.30 11.12 13.27
CA GLU A 276 20.07 10.68 14.63
C GLU A 276 20.66 11.65 15.66
N SER A 277 21.86 12.16 15.42
CA SER A 277 22.48 13.16 16.32
C SER A 277 21.71 14.48 16.34
N MET A 278 21.20 14.92 15.18
CA MET A 278 20.34 16.11 15.08
C MET A 278 19.03 15.97 15.87
N ASN A 279 18.35 14.82 15.73
CA ASN A 279 17.01 14.63 16.27
C ASN A 279 17.00 14.10 17.72
N GLN A 280 18.16 13.68 18.24
CA GLN A 280 18.32 13.15 19.60
C GLN A 280 17.35 12.00 19.95
N THR A 281 16.95 11.21 18.96
CA THR A 281 16.02 10.09 19.12
C THR A 281 16.44 8.91 18.27
N LYS A 282 16.27 7.69 18.78
CA LYS A 282 16.44 6.44 18.01
C LYS A 282 15.13 5.88 17.47
N ALA A 283 14.01 6.57 17.70
CA ALA A 283 12.67 6.08 17.35
C ALA A 283 12.53 5.71 15.87
N ALA A 284 13.23 6.42 14.99
CA ALA A 284 13.25 6.11 13.56
C ALA A 284 13.80 4.71 13.25
N GLN A 285 14.77 4.19 14.04
CA GLN A 285 15.41 2.89 13.79
C GLN A 285 14.43 1.71 13.82
N GLN A 286 13.30 1.86 14.50
CA GLN A 286 12.27 0.81 14.58
C GLN A 286 11.34 0.79 13.36
N HIS A 287 11.25 1.90 12.62
CA HIS A 287 10.27 2.08 11.55
C HIS A 287 10.90 2.39 10.18
N LEU A 288 12.20 2.67 10.09
CA LEU A 288 12.90 2.93 8.84
C LEU A 288 13.70 1.70 8.40
N GLN A 289 13.27 1.06 7.32
CA GLN A 289 14.00 -0.02 6.65
C GLN A 289 14.66 0.50 5.38
N ILE A 290 15.86 0.00 5.07
CA ILE A 290 16.66 0.47 3.93
C ILE A 290 17.12 -0.73 3.12
N ILE A 291 16.93 -0.64 1.81
CA ILE A 291 17.54 -1.54 0.82
C ILE A 291 18.49 -0.67 0.00
N THR A 292 19.78 -1.02 0.00
CA THR A 292 20.86 -0.28 -0.68
C THR A 292 21.78 -1.27 -1.40
N PRO A 293 22.41 -0.89 -2.55
CA PRO A 293 23.08 -1.83 -3.44
C PRO A 293 24.22 -2.62 -2.79
N ASP A 294 25.06 -1.95 -2.00
CA ASP A 294 26.27 -2.55 -1.41
C ASP A 294 25.99 -3.65 -0.38
N LEU A 295 24.74 -3.77 0.10
CA LEU A 295 24.33 -4.79 1.05
C LEU A 295 23.65 -6.00 0.41
N GLN A 296 23.56 -6.04 -0.93
CA GLN A 296 22.93 -7.15 -1.65
C GLN A 296 23.98 -8.12 -2.20
N GLU A 297 23.69 -9.43 -2.15
CA GLU A 297 24.54 -10.44 -2.79
C GLU A 297 24.49 -10.37 -4.33
N GLN A 298 23.37 -9.88 -4.86
CA GLN A 298 23.13 -9.69 -6.29
C GLN A 298 22.86 -8.22 -6.60
N ALA A 299 22.84 -7.88 -7.89
CA ALA A 299 22.42 -6.54 -8.30
C ALA A 299 21.02 -6.22 -7.74
N MET A 300 20.80 -4.95 -7.41
CA MET A 300 19.48 -4.45 -7.00
C MET A 300 18.39 -4.91 -7.98
N PRO A 301 17.17 -5.23 -7.51
CA PRO A 301 16.07 -5.63 -8.37
C PRO A 301 15.71 -4.52 -9.37
N ASP A 302 15.38 -4.90 -10.60
CA ASP A 302 14.82 -3.96 -11.58
C ASP A 302 13.32 -3.80 -11.40
N LEU A 303 12.90 -2.63 -10.91
CA LEU A 303 11.50 -2.33 -10.62
C LEU A 303 10.67 -2.07 -11.89
N SER A 304 11.31 -2.03 -13.06
CA SER A 304 10.64 -2.10 -14.37
C SER A 304 9.89 -3.42 -14.56
N THR A 305 10.36 -4.49 -13.92
CA THR A 305 9.88 -5.86 -14.12
C THR A 305 8.91 -6.29 -13.03
N GLU A 306 8.02 -7.24 -13.36
CA GLU A 306 7.18 -7.89 -12.34
C GLU A 306 8.01 -8.67 -11.32
N HIS A 307 9.08 -9.34 -11.77
CA HIS A 307 9.97 -10.09 -10.90
C HIS A 307 10.70 -9.21 -9.87
N GLY A 308 11.30 -8.09 -10.30
CA GLY A 308 11.97 -7.17 -9.38
C GLY A 308 11.01 -6.55 -8.37
N ARG A 309 9.75 -6.27 -8.78
CA ARG A 309 8.71 -5.79 -7.86
C ARG A 309 8.24 -6.88 -6.89
N SER A 310 8.12 -8.13 -7.33
CA SER A 310 7.68 -9.23 -6.47
C SER A 310 8.69 -9.56 -5.36
N MET A 311 9.98 -9.32 -5.59
CA MET A 311 11.03 -9.39 -4.55
C MET A 311 10.80 -8.42 -3.39
N LEU A 312 10.04 -7.34 -3.60
CA LEU A 312 9.79 -6.33 -2.57
C LEU A 312 8.52 -6.59 -1.74
N GLU A 313 7.68 -7.55 -2.12
CA GLU A 313 6.33 -7.72 -1.56
C GLU A 313 6.30 -7.88 -0.03
N GLU A 314 7.25 -8.64 0.54
CA GLU A 314 7.33 -8.83 1.99
C GLU A 314 7.62 -7.52 2.75
N TYR A 315 8.43 -6.63 2.18
CA TYR A 315 8.77 -5.33 2.76
C TYR A 315 7.62 -4.33 2.57
N LEU A 316 6.94 -4.39 1.42
CA LEU A 316 5.81 -3.52 1.09
C LEU A 316 4.63 -3.72 2.04
N ILE A 317 4.34 -4.96 2.44
CA ILE A 317 3.27 -5.27 3.40
C ILE A 317 3.44 -4.44 4.69
N ASN A 318 4.67 -4.31 5.16
CA ASN A 318 5.01 -3.67 6.43
C ASN A 318 5.42 -2.19 6.32
N SER A 319 5.18 -1.54 5.18
CA SER A 319 5.57 -0.14 4.97
C SER A 319 4.36 0.75 4.72
N ASP A 320 4.34 1.97 5.22
CA ASP A 320 3.29 2.97 4.95
C ASP A 320 3.75 3.98 3.88
N LEU A 321 5.05 4.28 3.86
CA LEU A 321 5.74 5.07 2.84
C LEU A 321 6.82 4.25 2.14
N ILE A 322 6.89 4.35 0.81
CA ILE A 322 7.99 3.83 -0.01
C ILE A 322 8.73 5.01 -0.63
N ILE A 323 10.03 5.10 -0.39
CA ILE A 323 10.92 6.10 -0.99
C ILE A 323 11.77 5.42 -2.04
N ILE A 324 11.79 5.99 -3.25
CA ILE A 324 12.53 5.47 -4.40
C ILE A 324 13.61 6.49 -4.77
N ASP A 325 14.84 6.26 -4.31
CA ASP A 325 16.01 7.09 -4.55
C ASP A 325 17.07 6.33 -5.38
N ASN A 326 17.05 6.40 -6.70
CA ASN A 326 16.22 7.23 -7.55
C ASN A 326 15.61 6.42 -8.70
N ILE A 327 14.64 7.01 -9.40
CA ILE A 327 13.92 6.34 -10.49
C ILE A 327 14.88 5.80 -11.55
N SER A 328 15.89 6.57 -11.95
CA SER A 328 16.79 6.21 -13.05
C SER A 328 17.63 4.97 -12.74
N CYS A 329 17.98 4.75 -11.46
CA CYS A 329 18.76 3.58 -11.03
C CYS A 329 17.87 2.35 -10.81
N LEU A 330 16.64 2.54 -10.34
CA LEU A 330 15.76 1.46 -9.91
C LEU A 330 14.77 0.99 -11.00
N PHE A 331 14.52 1.80 -12.04
CA PHE A 331 13.66 1.46 -13.19
C PHE A 331 14.47 1.46 -14.49
N ARG A 332 15.07 0.31 -14.79
CA ARG A 332 16.02 0.13 -15.92
C ARG A 332 15.29 -0.44 -17.13
N SER A 333 14.41 0.34 -17.75
CA SER A 333 13.75 -0.09 -18.99
C SER A 333 14.78 -0.36 -20.10
N SER A 334 14.49 -1.34 -20.97
CA SER A 334 15.35 -1.68 -22.12
C SER A 334 15.44 -0.57 -23.18
N SER A 335 14.53 0.41 -23.15
CA SER A 335 14.65 1.65 -23.90
C SER A 335 15.42 2.68 -23.05
N GLU A 336 16.38 3.39 -23.66
CA GLU A 336 17.07 4.55 -23.05
C GLU A 336 16.12 5.76 -22.80
N ASN A 337 14.81 5.55 -22.88
CA ASN A 337 13.80 6.58 -22.83
C ASN A 337 13.28 6.77 -21.40
N GLU A 338 13.66 7.89 -20.76
CA GLU A 338 13.19 8.27 -19.42
C GLU A 338 11.65 8.35 -19.29
N ALA A 339 10.91 8.46 -20.40
CA ALA A 339 9.44 8.43 -20.36
C ALA A 339 8.90 7.05 -20.00
N ASP A 340 9.56 5.98 -20.46
CA ASP A 340 9.09 4.60 -20.26
C ASP A 340 9.35 4.15 -18.82
N SER A 341 10.54 4.43 -18.27
CA SER A 341 10.84 4.23 -16.84
C SER A 341 9.84 4.96 -15.94
N TRP A 342 9.47 6.20 -16.29
CA TRP A 342 8.48 6.95 -15.53
C TRP A 342 7.09 6.30 -15.60
N GLN A 343 6.65 5.86 -16.80
CA GLN A 343 5.34 5.24 -16.96
C GLN A 343 5.20 3.99 -16.09
N GLN A 344 6.21 3.12 -16.08
CA GLN A 344 6.20 1.91 -15.26
C GLN A 344 6.20 2.23 -13.76
N ALA A 345 7.00 3.21 -13.33
CA ALA A 345 7.01 3.70 -11.96
C ALA A 345 5.64 4.26 -11.55
N GLN A 346 4.99 5.01 -12.45
CA GLN A 346 3.66 5.58 -12.26
C GLN A 346 2.58 4.49 -12.15
N GLU A 347 2.58 3.50 -13.04
CA GLU A 347 1.62 2.38 -13.00
C GLU A 347 1.74 1.60 -11.69
N TRP A 348 2.98 1.34 -11.24
CA TRP A 348 3.21 0.67 -9.96
C TRP A 348 2.84 1.53 -8.75
N ALA A 349 3.13 2.84 -8.77
CA ALA A 349 2.68 3.75 -7.71
C ALA A 349 1.16 3.80 -7.58
N LEU A 350 0.42 3.77 -8.69
CA LEU A 350 -1.04 3.70 -8.65
C LEU A 350 -1.54 2.37 -8.07
N ASP A 351 -0.83 1.28 -8.28
CA ASP A 351 -1.10 0.00 -7.62
C ASP A 351 -0.87 0.05 -6.10
N LEU A 352 0.30 0.54 -5.68
CA LEU A 352 0.63 0.71 -4.27
C LEU A 352 -0.34 1.69 -3.57
N ARG A 353 -0.77 2.75 -4.25
CA ARG A 353 -1.81 3.67 -3.76
C ARG A 353 -3.14 2.96 -3.54
N ARG A 354 -3.57 2.10 -4.47
CA ARG A 354 -4.77 1.26 -4.31
C ARG A 354 -4.65 0.31 -3.11
N ARG A 355 -3.41 -0.08 -2.74
CA ARG A 355 -3.07 -0.88 -1.56
C ARG A 355 -2.86 -0.05 -0.28
N GLY A 356 -3.22 1.23 -0.28
CA GLY A 356 -3.13 2.11 0.90
C GLY A 356 -1.76 2.76 1.14
N LYS A 357 -0.79 2.58 0.24
CA LYS A 357 0.60 3.03 0.43
C LYS A 357 0.83 4.42 -0.15
N SER A 358 1.77 5.16 0.45
CA SER A 358 2.27 6.43 -0.11
C SER A 358 3.64 6.23 -0.73
N ILE A 359 3.96 7.05 -1.74
CA ILE A 359 5.21 6.92 -2.50
C ILE A 359 5.87 8.29 -2.65
N LEU A 360 7.16 8.36 -2.37
CA LEU A 360 8.01 9.50 -2.68
C LEU A 360 9.10 9.08 -3.66
N PHE A 361 9.09 9.72 -4.82
CA PHE A 361 10.07 9.51 -5.86
C PHE A 361 11.17 10.56 -5.80
N VAL A 362 12.41 10.15 -6.06
CA VAL A 362 13.52 11.05 -6.32
C VAL A 362 13.90 10.97 -7.80
N HIS A 363 14.03 12.13 -8.44
CA HIS A 363 14.33 12.22 -9.86
C HIS A 363 15.34 13.33 -10.17
N HIS A 364 16.18 13.08 -11.17
CA HIS A 364 17.13 14.07 -11.66
C HIS A 364 16.44 15.03 -12.62
N ALA A 365 16.69 16.34 -12.48
CA ALA A 365 16.22 17.33 -13.44
C ALA A 365 17.06 17.28 -14.73
N GLY A 366 16.42 17.35 -15.90
CA GLY A 366 17.11 17.52 -17.19
C GLY A 366 17.90 18.85 -17.30
N LYS A 367 18.72 18.96 -18.36
CA LYS A 367 19.70 20.05 -18.57
C LYS A 367 19.13 21.48 -18.48
N SER A 368 17.85 21.70 -18.83
CA SER A 368 17.19 23.02 -18.79
C SER A 368 16.57 23.40 -17.43
N GLY A 369 16.66 22.55 -16.40
CA GLY A 369 16.08 22.81 -15.08
C GLY A 369 14.54 22.73 -15.01
N LEU A 370 13.87 22.81 -16.16
CA LEU A 370 12.47 22.45 -16.41
C LEU A 370 12.48 21.68 -17.74
N GLN A 371 12.30 20.36 -17.70
CA GLN A 371 12.33 19.53 -18.91
C GLN A 371 10.96 19.61 -19.59
N ARG A 372 10.92 19.82 -20.91
CA ARG A 372 9.70 19.61 -21.73
C ARG A 372 9.26 18.14 -21.55
N GLY A 373 7.99 17.90 -21.23
CA GLY A 373 7.42 16.56 -20.95
C GLY A 373 7.06 16.32 -19.47
N THR A 374 7.38 17.26 -18.59
CA THR A 374 7.09 17.25 -17.14
C THR A 374 5.60 17.23 -16.79
N SER A 375 4.74 17.93 -17.52
CA SER A 375 3.30 18.02 -17.18
C SER A 375 2.61 16.67 -17.04
N LYS A 376 2.83 15.74 -17.99
CA LYS A 376 2.25 14.38 -17.93
C LYS A 376 2.73 13.59 -16.71
N ARG A 377 3.99 13.78 -16.29
CA ARG A 377 4.55 13.11 -15.11
C ARG A 377 3.90 13.63 -13.84
N GLU A 378 3.63 14.93 -13.81
CA GLU A 378 3.07 15.58 -12.64
C GLU A 378 1.58 15.31 -12.45
N ASP A 379 0.82 14.93 -13.50
CA ASP A 379 -0.64 14.79 -13.46
C ASP A 379 -1.15 13.95 -12.28
N ILE A 380 -0.57 12.77 -12.05
CA ILE A 380 -1.01 11.87 -10.97
C ILE A 380 -0.53 12.28 -9.57
N LEU A 381 0.48 13.15 -9.49
CA LEU A 381 1.13 13.51 -8.24
C LEU A 381 0.27 14.46 -7.40
N ASP A 382 0.37 14.31 -6.09
CA ASP A 382 -0.22 15.21 -5.11
C ASP A 382 0.65 16.47 -4.93
N SER A 383 1.96 16.27 -4.83
CA SER A 383 2.93 17.34 -4.60
C SER A 383 4.23 17.11 -5.39
N VAL A 384 4.85 18.19 -5.87
CA VAL A 384 6.14 18.15 -6.58
C VAL A 384 7.07 19.18 -5.96
N LEU A 385 8.16 18.71 -5.36
CA LEU A 385 9.19 19.52 -4.74
C LEU A 385 10.34 19.72 -5.73
N ILE A 386 10.73 20.97 -5.92
CA ILE A 386 11.87 21.36 -6.74
C ILE A 386 12.98 21.88 -5.83
N LEU A 387 14.15 21.26 -5.93
CA LEU A 387 15.36 21.73 -5.23
C LEU A 387 16.31 22.35 -6.24
N LYS A 388 16.83 23.53 -5.90
CA LYS A 388 17.85 24.24 -6.69
C LYS A 388 18.87 24.85 -5.77
N HIS A 389 20.13 24.91 -6.20
CA HIS A 389 21.08 25.79 -5.53
C HIS A 389 20.62 27.25 -5.69
N PRO A 390 20.78 28.10 -4.66
CA PRO A 390 20.63 29.53 -4.84
C PRO A 390 21.70 30.07 -5.81
N ASP A 391 21.44 31.22 -6.42
CA ASP A 391 22.29 31.78 -7.48
C ASP A 391 23.73 32.09 -7.02
N ASP A 392 23.93 32.31 -5.71
CA ASP A 392 25.20 32.61 -5.05
C ASP A 392 25.93 31.38 -4.48
N TYR A 393 25.40 30.17 -4.71
CA TYR A 393 25.93 28.94 -4.16
C TYR A 393 27.40 28.66 -4.54
N LYS A 394 28.19 28.26 -3.54
CA LYS A 394 29.55 27.77 -3.72
C LYS A 394 29.68 26.31 -3.28
N PRO A 395 30.42 25.47 -4.03
CA PRO A 395 30.61 24.05 -3.67
C PRO A 395 31.15 23.80 -2.25
N GLU A 396 31.93 24.73 -1.69
CA GLU A 396 32.48 24.66 -0.33
C GLU A 396 31.42 24.75 0.78
N GLU A 397 30.21 25.23 0.47
CA GLU A 397 29.10 25.35 1.41
C GLU A 397 28.35 24.03 1.63
N GLY A 398 28.67 22.98 0.89
CA GLY A 398 28.02 21.68 1.01
C GLY A 398 26.54 21.71 0.63
N ALA A 399 25.68 21.11 1.45
CA ALA A 399 24.26 20.99 1.13
C ALA A 399 23.50 22.30 1.43
N ARG A 400 23.40 23.18 0.43
CA ARG A 400 22.62 24.44 0.46
C ARG A 400 21.72 24.55 -0.77
N PHE A 401 20.41 24.66 -0.58
CA PHE A 401 19.45 24.73 -1.68
C PHE A 401 18.13 25.41 -1.28
N GLU A 402 17.46 25.98 -2.26
CA GLU A 402 16.09 26.46 -2.21
C GLU A 402 15.13 25.31 -2.49
N ILE A 403 14.06 25.25 -1.70
CA ILE A 403 12.96 24.30 -1.82
C ILE A 403 11.72 25.08 -2.24
N SER A 404 11.06 24.61 -3.29
CA SER A 404 9.79 25.18 -3.79
C SER A 404 8.84 24.07 -4.25
N PHE A 405 7.55 24.34 -4.27
CA PHE A 405 6.55 23.43 -4.79
C PHE A 405 6.11 23.88 -6.19
N SER A 406 6.34 23.07 -7.22
CA SER A 406 5.75 23.33 -8.55
C SER A 406 4.29 22.85 -8.62
N LYS A 407 3.92 21.91 -7.74
CA LYS A 407 2.56 21.40 -7.57
C LYS A 407 2.26 21.15 -6.09
N ALA A 408 1.09 21.59 -5.66
CA ALA A 408 0.53 21.39 -4.32
C ALA A 408 -0.99 21.25 -4.43
N ARG A 409 -1.53 20.03 -4.34
CA ARG A 409 -2.99 19.82 -4.50
C ARG A 409 -3.81 20.19 -3.27
N HIS A 410 -3.25 20.07 -2.07
CA HIS A 410 -4.01 20.05 -0.82
C HIS A 410 -3.66 21.17 0.15
N PHE A 411 -2.75 22.08 -0.22
CA PHE A 411 -2.30 23.18 0.63
C PHE A 411 -1.92 24.41 -0.22
N THR A 412 -2.04 25.59 0.38
CA THR A 412 -1.77 26.89 -0.25
C THR A 412 -1.28 27.89 0.81
N GLY A 413 -0.94 29.12 0.40
CA GLY A 413 -0.53 30.16 1.33
C GLY A 413 0.87 29.92 1.90
N ASP A 414 1.04 30.17 3.20
CA ASP A 414 2.32 30.11 3.89
C ASP A 414 2.97 28.72 3.82
N ASP A 415 2.16 27.68 3.85
CA ASP A 415 2.57 26.27 3.71
C ASP A 415 3.22 25.95 2.34
N ALA A 416 2.92 26.75 1.31
CA ALA A 416 3.47 26.60 -0.03
C ALA A 416 4.61 27.58 -0.34
N LYS A 417 4.99 28.46 0.60
CA LYS A 417 6.05 29.43 0.38
C LYS A 417 7.40 28.73 0.18
N PRO A 418 8.20 29.14 -0.82
CA PRO A 418 9.54 28.63 -0.98
C PRO A 418 10.45 29.13 0.15
N PHE A 419 11.41 28.31 0.52
CA PHE A 419 12.38 28.62 1.57
C PHE A 419 13.75 28.00 1.23
N GLN A 420 14.80 28.48 1.87
CA GLN A 420 16.16 27.95 1.73
C GLN A 420 16.49 27.05 2.92
N ALA A 421 17.22 25.97 2.67
CA ALA A 421 17.79 25.09 3.69
C ALA A 421 19.29 24.94 3.47
N GLN A 422 20.06 25.02 4.55
CA GLN A 422 21.51 24.80 4.55
C GLN A 422 21.92 23.87 5.69
N LEU A 423 22.68 22.84 5.36
CA LEU A 423 23.31 21.97 6.34
C LEU A 423 24.62 22.60 6.81
N ILE A 424 24.74 22.83 8.11
CA ILE A 424 25.91 23.41 8.75
C ILE A 424 26.48 22.40 9.73
N TYR A 425 27.81 22.28 9.77
CA TYR A 425 28.54 21.49 10.75
C TYR A 425 29.42 22.41 11.59
N GLU A 426 29.01 22.64 12.83
CA GLU A 426 29.70 23.52 13.79
C GLU A 426 29.75 22.83 15.15
N ASN A 427 30.89 22.94 15.85
CA ASN A 427 31.08 22.36 17.18
C ASN A 427 30.75 20.86 17.27
N GLU A 428 31.14 20.08 16.25
CA GLU A 428 30.87 18.64 16.13
C GLU A 428 29.38 18.25 16.02
N VAL A 429 28.51 19.23 15.76
CA VAL A 429 27.08 19.04 15.61
C VAL A 429 26.64 19.49 14.22
N TYR A 430 25.89 18.64 13.54
CA TYR A 430 25.21 19.03 12.32
C TYR A 430 23.87 19.67 12.64
N SER A 431 23.49 20.70 11.89
CA SER A 431 22.17 21.35 12.01
C SER A 431 21.69 21.88 10.65
N TRP A 432 20.37 21.95 10.48
CA TRP A 432 19.76 22.59 9.32
C TRP A 432 19.36 24.02 9.68
N TYR A 433 19.88 25.00 8.95
CA TYR A 433 19.45 26.38 9.00
C TYR A 433 18.40 26.64 7.91
N ILE A 434 17.32 27.32 8.28
CA ILE A 434 16.19 27.63 7.39
C ILE A 434 16.05 29.14 7.30
N SER A 435 15.94 29.66 6.08
CA SER A 435 15.71 31.08 5.83
C SER A 435 14.70 31.29 4.72
N ASP A 436 14.21 32.52 4.58
CA ASP A 436 13.51 32.92 3.36
C ASP A 436 14.44 32.82 2.14
N THR A 437 13.85 32.70 0.96
CA THR A 437 14.64 32.83 -0.29
C THR A 437 15.08 34.28 -0.49
N PRO A 438 16.21 34.54 -1.17
CA PRO A 438 16.66 35.90 -1.49
C PRO A 438 15.59 36.73 -2.21
N GLU A 439 14.78 36.09 -3.07
CA GLU A 439 13.65 36.76 -3.73
C GLU A 439 12.59 37.22 -2.72
N ASN A 440 12.23 36.38 -1.75
CA ASN A 440 11.26 36.73 -0.70
C ASN A 440 11.78 37.83 0.23
N GLU A 441 13.07 37.81 0.60
CA GLU A 441 13.69 38.91 1.35
C GLU A 441 13.64 40.22 0.57
N THR A 442 13.98 40.19 -0.72
CA THR A 442 13.91 41.37 -1.60
C THR A 442 12.49 41.91 -1.68
N ILE A 443 11.46 41.04 -1.75
CA ILE A 443 10.04 41.44 -1.75
C ILE A 443 9.69 42.13 -0.43
N LYS A 444 10.10 41.58 0.73
CA LYS A 444 9.86 42.17 2.05
C LYS A 444 10.53 43.54 2.19
N GLN A 445 11.79 43.67 1.76
CA GLN A 445 12.52 44.94 1.78
C GLN A 445 11.83 46.00 0.92
N ILE A 446 11.44 45.66 -0.32
CA ILE A 446 10.70 46.58 -1.21
C ILE A 446 9.34 46.97 -0.61
N ALA A 447 8.64 46.03 0.03
CA ALA A 447 7.37 46.29 0.70
C ALA A 447 7.54 47.28 1.87
N ASN A 448 8.59 47.12 2.68
CA ASN A 448 8.91 48.03 3.78
C ASN A 448 9.28 49.42 3.27
N LEU A 449 10.18 49.52 2.28
CA LEU A 449 10.52 50.81 1.66
C LEU A 449 9.27 51.50 1.10
N LYS A 450 8.34 50.74 0.53
CA LYS A 450 7.09 51.29 0.03
C LYS A 450 6.15 51.77 1.13
N LYS A 451 6.05 51.05 2.25
CA LYS A 451 5.30 51.46 3.46
C LYS A 451 5.89 52.71 4.12
N GLU A 452 7.21 52.88 4.03
CA GLU A 452 7.93 54.07 4.50
C GLU A 452 7.72 55.30 3.59
N GLY A 453 6.97 55.16 2.49
CA GLY A 453 6.60 56.26 1.60
C GLY A 453 7.51 56.46 0.40
N ASN A 454 8.54 55.62 0.22
CA ASN A 454 9.45 55.73 -0.92
C ASN A 454 8.72 55.60 -2.26
N THR A 455 9.12 56.45 -3.21
CA THR A 455 8.70 56.40 -4.61
C THR A 455 9.36 55.22 -5.32
N ILE A 456 8.80 54.78 -6.45
CA ILE A 456 9.37 53.67 -7.23
C ILE A 456 10.82 53.97 -7.65
N LYS A 457 11.12 55.23 -8.00
CA LYS A 457 12.48 55.65 -8.39
C LYS A 457 13.50 55.56 -7.24
N GLU A 458 13.08 55.84 -6.01
CA GLU A 458 13.95 55.72 -4.83
C GLU A 458 14.26 54.24 -4.55
N ILE A 459 13.24 53.39 -4.63
CA ILE A 459 13.39 51.93 -4.46
C ILE A 459 14.28 51.34 -5.56
N GLU A 460 14.14 51.76 -6.83
CA GLU A 460 15.02 51.35 -7.93
C GLU A 460 16.50 51.64 -7.62
N ARG A 461 16.78 52.83 -7.09
CA ARG A 461 18.15 53.28 -6.78
C ARG A 461 18.75 52.53 -5.59
N GLU A 462 17.97 52.33 -4.54
CA GLU A 462 18.42 51.67 -3.31
C GLU A 462 18.65 50.17 -3.52
N MET A 463 17.68 49.50 -4.14
CA MET A 463 17.73 48.06 -4.37
C MET A 463 18.56 47.67 -5.60
N LYS A 464 19.02 48.65 -6.39
CA LYS A 464 19.71 48.47 -7.68
C LYS A 464 18.92 47.58 -8.65
N LEU A 465 17.61 47.83 -8.72
CA LEU A 465 16.67 47.10 -9.58
C LEU A 465 16.08 48.03 -10.65
N THR A 466 15.64 47.43 -11.75
CA THR A 466 14.87 48.15 -12.78
C THR A 466 13.43 48.40 -12.31
N LYS A 467 12.77 49.44 -12.84
CA LYS A 467 11.35 49.74 -12.61
C LYS A 467 10.44 48.50 -12.72
N ALA A 468 10.61 47.71 -13.77
CA ALA A 468 9.82 46.50 -13.99
C ALA A 468 10.01 45.45 -12.89
N GLN A 469 11.24 45.29 -12.38
CA GLN A 469 11.57 44.37 -11.29
C GLN A 469 10.98 44.83 -9.95
N VAL A 470 10.94 46.15 -9.69
CA VAL A 470 10.32 46.75 -8.50
C VAL A 470 8.80 46.60 -8.56
N GLU A 471 8.17 46.94 -9.70
CA GLU A 471 6.72 46.83 -9.88
C GLU A 471 6.23 45.38 -9.76
N LEU A 472 6.96 44.42 -10.34
CA LEU A 472 6.67 42.99 -10.19
C LEU A 472 6.69 42.56 -8.72
N ARG A 473 7.69 42.99 -7.96
CA ARG A 473 7.85 42.62 -6.54
C ARG A 473 6.84 43.33 -5.64
N LEU A 474 6.46 44.58 -5.94
CA LEU A 474 5.36 45.27 -5.28
C LEU A 474 4.01 44.58 -5.50
N ARG A 475 3.78 44.04 -6.70
CA ARG A 475 2.59 43.22 -6.98
C ARG A 475 2.59 41.95 -6.14
N LYS A 476 3.71 41.20 -6.13
CA LYS A 476 3.88 40.02 -5.27
C LYS A 476 3.73 40.35 -3.78
N ALA A 477 4.24 41.49 -3.32
CA ALA A 477 4.09 41.94 -1.94
C ALA A 477 2.61 42.16 -1.56
N LYS A 478 1.80 42.75 -2.44
CA LYS A 478 0.34 42.85 -2.23
C LYS A 478 -0.35 41.49 -2.20
N GLU A 479 0.02 40.59 -3.13
CA GLU A 479 -0.50 39.21 -3.16
C GLU A 479 -0.16 38.45 -1.86
N HIS A 480 0.99 38.74 -1.25
CA HIS A 480 1.43 38.18 0.02
C HIS A 480 0.91 38.93 1.27
N GLY A 481 0.05 39.95 1.12
CA GLY A 481 -0.47 40.74 2.24
C GLY A 481 0.58 41.60 2.96
N LEU A 482 1.72 41.86 2.31
CA LEU A 482 2.81 42.68 2.84
C LEU A 482 2.61 44.18 2.56
N LEU A 483 1.62 44.58 1.75
CA LEU A 483 1.34 45.95 1.34
C LEU A 483 -0.15 46.28 1.28
#